data_AF-F3B5W7-F1
#
_entry.id   AF-F3B5W7-F1
#
_cell.length_a   1.000
_cell.length_b   1.000
_cell.length_c   1.000
_cell.angle_alpha   90.00
_cell.angle_beta   90.00
_cell.angle_gamma   90.00
#
_symmetry.space_group_name_H-M   'P 1'
#
loop_
_entity.id
_entity.type
_entity.pdbx_description
1 polymer ?
#
loop_
_entity_poly.entity_id
_entity_poly.type
_entity_poly.pdbx_seq_one_letter_code
_entity_poly.pdbx_strand_id
1 'polypeptide(L)' 'MQLPKITPHVYRHTFCSKMAKSGMDPKTLQYIMGHSDIGVTLNTYTHLSSNDAREEMTRICVNEKTA' A
#
# COMPACT_ATOMS: atom_id res chain seq x y z
N MET A 1 18.12 6.38 26.86
CA MET A 1 17.29 6.37 25.63
C MET A 1 16.06 5.52 25.89
N GLN A 2 14.86 6.05 25.68
CA GLN A 2 13.63 5.26 25.77
C GLN A 2 13.38 4.62 24.39
N LEU A 3 13.29 3.29 24.34
CA LEU A 3 13.02 2.58 23.10
C LEU A 3 11.54 2.77 22.70
N PRO A 4 11.23 2.85 21.40
CA PRO A 4 9.85 2.93 20.93
C PRO A 4 9.06 1.67 21.34
N LYS A 5 7.77 1.83 21.65
CA LYS A 5 6.89 0.70 21.94
C LYS A 5 6.69 -0.13 20.67
N ILE A 6 7.37 -1.27 20.58
CA ILE A 6 7.16 -2.27 19.54
C ILE A 6 6.04 -3.19 19.97
N THR A 7 5.00 -3.29 19.15
CA THR A 7 3.88 -4.23 19.34
C THR A 7 3.64 -5.00 18.05
N PRO A 8 2.96 -6.17 18.08
CA PRO A 8 2.58 -6.90 16.86
C PRO A 8 1.84 -6.03 15.83
N HIS A 9 1.09 -5.02 16.29
CA HIS A 9 0.38 -4.08 15.43
C HIS A 9 1.33 -3.21 14.58
N VAL A 10 2.54 -2.91 15.07
CA VAL A 10 3.56 -2.16 14.33
C VAL A 10 4.06 -2.96 13.11
N TYR A 11 4.20 -4.28 13.25
CA TYR A 11 4.57 -5.15 12.12
C TYR A 11 3.44 -5.23 11.09
N ARG A 12 2.18 -5.29 11.53
CA ARG A 12 1.00 -5.25 10.66
C ARG A 12 0.95 -3.96 9.84
N HIS A 13 1.21 -2.80 10.46
CA HIS A 13 1.34 -1.53 9.73
C HIS A 13 2.52 -1.52 8.77
N THR A 14 3.69 -2.01 9.21
CA THR A 14 4.89 -2.07 8.36
C THR A 14 4.64 -2.91 7.11
N PHE A 15 3.97 -4.05 7.24
CA PHE A 15 3.54 -4.87 6.11
C PHE A 15 2.63 -4.09 5.17
N CYS A 16 1.55 -3.49 5.70
CA CYS A 16 0.61 -2.70 4.92
C CYS A 16 1.31 -1.59 4.11
N SER A 17 2.20 -0.82 4.75
CA SER A 17 2.94 0.26 4.10
C SER A 17 3.90 -0.25 3.02
N LYS A 18 4.57 -1.39 3.23
CA LYS A 18 5.48 -1.96 2.23
C LYS A 18 4.71 -2.48 1.01
N MET A 19 3.63 -3.23 1.23
CA MET A 19 2.84 -3.78 0.12
C MET A 19 2.15 -2.68 -0.68
N ALA A 20 1.65 -1.63 0.00
CA ALA A 20 1.12 -0.45 -0.67
C ALA A 20 2.17 0.23 -1.56
N LYS A 21 3.40 0.42 -1.05
CA LYS A 21 4.53 0.98 -1.83
C LYS A 21 4.97 0.09 -2.98
N SER A 22 4.81 -1.23 -2.87
CA SER A 22 5.07 -2.17 -3.95
C SER A 22 3.98 -2.20 -5.04
N GLY A 23 2.97 -1.32 -4.95
CA GLY A 23 1.91 -1.21 -5.95
C GLY A 23 0.83 -2.29 -5.84
N MET A 24 0.67 -2.91 -4.66
CA MET A 24 -0.44 -3.84 -4.43
C MET A 24 -1.78 -3.10 -4.53
N ASP A 25 -2.77 -3.74 -5.14
CA ASP A 25 -4.13 -3.23 -5.21
C ASP A 25 -4.71 -2.99 -3.80
N PRO A 26 -5.24 -1.78 -3.50
CA PRO A 26 -5.76 -1.43 -2.17
C PRO A 26 -6.89 -2.35 -1.68
N LYS A 27 -7.75 -2.87 -2.57
CA LYS A 27 -8.83 -3.79 -2.18
C LYS A 27 -8.30 -5.16 -1.79
N THR A 28 -7.32 -5.66 -2.54
CA THR A 28 -6.60 -6.89 -2.22
C THR A 28 -5.88 -6.76 -0.89
N LEU A 29 -5.19 -5.63 -0.67
CA LEU A 29 -4.51 -5.36 0.60
C LEU A 29 -5.52 -5.23 1.75
N GLN A 30 -6.66 -4.58 1.53
CA GLN A 30 -7.75 -4.48 2.52
C GLN A 30 -8.24 -5.86 2.96
N TYR A 31 -8.47 -6.78 2.01
CA TYR A 31 -8.92 -8.14 2.27
C TYR A 31 -7.89 -8.94 3.07
N ILE A 32 -6.61 -8.89 2.67
CA ILE A 32 -5.50 -9.56 3.38
C ILE A 32 -5.35 -9.04 4.81
N MET A 33 -5.52 -7.72 4.99
CA MET A 33 -5.43 -7.09 6.30
C MET A 33 -6.67 -7.35 7.15
N GLY A 34 -7.81 -7.73 6.57
CA GLY A 34 -9.08 -7.88 7.28
C GLY A 34 -9.66 -6.54 7.75
N HIS A 35 -9.45 -5.46 6.98
CA HIS A 35 -10.03 -4.16 7.30
C HIS A 35 -11.50 -4.10 6.87
N SER A 36 -12.41 -3.88 7.82
CA SER A 36 -13.83 -3.66 7.56
C SER A 36 -14.10 -2.36 6.80
N ASP A 37 -13.23 -1.36 6.97
CA ASP A 37 -13.28 -0.07 6.28
C ASP A 37 -12.04 0.11 5.39
N ILE A 38 -12.27 0.47 4.13
CA ILE A 38 -11.22 0.76 3.15
C ILE A 38 -10.42 2.01 3.55
N GLY A 39 -11.02 2.93 4.30
CA GLY A 39 -10.35 4.11 4.83
C GLY A 39 -9.09 3.76 5.63
N VAL A 40 -9.11 2.67 6.38
CA VAL A 40 -7.94 2.19 7.16
C VAL A 40 -6.78 1.81 6.24
N THR A 41 -7.07 1.14 5.13
CA THR A 41 -6.05 0.77 4.13
C THR A 41 -5.58 2.01 3.37
N LEU A 42 -6.50 2.85 2.89
CA LEU A 42 -6.21 4.04 2.09
C LEU A 42 -5.44 5.13 2.86
N ASN A 43 -5.64 5.26 4.17
CA ASN A 43 -4.81 6.15 5.00
C ASN A 43 -3.32 5.76 4.99
N THR A 44 -2.99 4.53 4.60
CA THR A 44 -1.60 4.10 4.36
C THR A 44 -1.10 4.52 2.97
N TYR A 45 -2.01 4.77 2.02
CA TYR A 45 -1.74 5.19 0.64
C TYR A 45 -1.70 6.72 0.46
N THR A 46 -2.11 7.53 1.44
CA THR A 46 -2.20 9.01 1.27
C THR A 46 -0.88 9.72 0.98
N HIS A 47 0.25 9.01 0.96
CA HIS A 47 1.54 9.50 0.52
C HIS A 47 1.83 9.26 -0.97
N LEU A 48 0.80 8.99 -1.80
CA LEU A 48 0.97 8.93 -3.25
C LEU A 48 1.35 10.31 -3.79
N SER A 49 2.50 10.37 -4.42
CA SER A 49 2.97 11.52 -5.18
C SER A 49 2.43 11.47 -6.61
N SER A 50 2.45 12.61 -7.29
CA SER A 50 2.14 12.69 -8.73
C SER A 50 3.08 11.84 -9.59
N ASN A 51 4.27 11.52 -9.09
CA ASN A 51 5.19 10.61 -9.77
C ASN A 51 4.70 9.15 -9.72
N ASP A 52 4.15 8.71 -8.58
CA ASP A 52 3.61 7.35 -8.42
C ASP A 52 2.41 7.11 -9.36
N ALA A 53 1.54 8.11 -9.53
CA ALA A 53 0.43 8.04 -10.48
C ALA A 53 0.90 7.90 -11.93
N ARG A 54 1.96 8.62 -12.30
CA ARG A 54 2.53 8.57 -13.66
C ARG A 54 3.23 7.23 -13.94
N GLU A 55 3.92 6.70 -12.95
CA GLU A 55 4.61 5.42 -13.03
C GLU A 55 3.60 4.27 -13.15
N GLU A 56 2.51 4.31 -12.39
CA GLU A 56 1.42 3.34 -12.49
C GLU A 56 0.72 3.39 -13.85
N MET A 57 0.44 4.60 -14.37
CA MET A 57 -0.14 4.76 -15.71
C MET A 57 0.80 4.22 -16.80
N THR A 58 2.11 4.42 -16.64
CA THR A 58 3.12 3.85 -17.54
C THR A 58 3.13 2.32 -17.47
N ARG A 59 3.05 1.74 -16.26
CA ARG A 59 3.00 0.28 -16.03
C ARG A 59 1.80 -0.36 -16.71
N ILE A 60 0.61 0.25 -16.58
CA ILE A 60 -0.61 -0.24 -17.23
C ILE A 60 -0.45 -0.22 -18.76
N CYS A 61 0.01 0.90 -19.32
CA CYS A 61 0.21 1.03 -20.77
C CYS A 61 1.30 0.08 -21.34
N VAL A 62 2.28 -0.35 -20.54
CA VAL A 62 3.29 -1.33 -20.97
C VAL A 62 2.74 -2.74 -20.95
N ASN A 63 2.00 -3.13 -19.90
CA ASN A 63 1.43 -4.46 -19.78
C ASN A 63 0.39 -4.77 -20.87
N GLU A 64 -0.35 -3.77 -21.36
CA GLU A 64 -1.27 -3.92 -22.50
C GLU A 64 -0.57 -4.18 -23.85
N LYS A 65 0.74 -3.89 -23.97
CA LYS A 65 1.50 -4.12 -25.22
C LYS A 65 2.19 -5.47 -25.29
N THR A 66 2.23 -6.21 -24.20
CA THR A 66 2.81 -7.57 -24.11
C THR A 66 1.76 -8.68 -24.07
N ALA A 67 0.47 -8.33 -24.24
CA ALA A 67 -0.64 -9.27 -24.40
C ALA A 67 -1.04 -9.42 -25.88
#